data_AF-A0A0F8ZV30-F1
#
_entry.id   AF-A0A0F8ZV30-F1
#
_cell.length_a   1.000
_cell.length_b   1.000
_cell.length_c   1.000
_cell.angle_alpha   90.00
_cell.angle_beta   90.00
_cell.angle_gamma   90.00
#
_symmetry.space_group_name_H-M   'P 1'
#
loop_
_entity.id
_entity.type
_entity.pdbx_description
1 polymer ?
#
loop_
_entity_poly.entity_id
_entity_poly.type
_entity_poly.pdbx_seq_one_letter_code
_entity_poly.pdbx_strand_id
1 'polypeptide(L)'
;MLNLILDYIKPTNISEVSGIPINWNRSAYNKRNHAYISFSDIASKLKAKYLLISFNSEGFICLDSMIELLKKIGKVEVLEVKYNTFRGSRNLRNRDIHVKEYLYLVEKY
;
A
#
# COMPACT_ATOMS: atom_id res chain seq x y z
N MET A 1 -2.35 -10.33 -12.04
CA MET A 1 -3.57 -10.60 -11.27
C MET A 1 -4.61 -9.52 -11.43
N LEU A 2 -4.30 -8.22 -11.43
CA LEU A 2 -5.34 -7.18 -11.44
C LEU A 2 -6.29 -7.28 -12.63
N ASN A 3 -5.77 -7.45 -13.84
CA ASN A 3 -6.57 -7.69 -15.05
C ASN A 3 -7.36 -9.00 -14.97
N LEU A 4 -6.79 -10.07 -14.42
CA LEU A 4 -7.53 -11.33 -14.23
C LEU A 4 -8.75 -11.17 -13.32
N ILE A 5 -8.60 -10.43 -12.21
CA ILE A 5 -9.71 -10.14 -11.29
C ILE A 5 -10.74 -9.22 -11.96
N LEU A 6 -10.29 -8.22 -12.70
CA LEU A 6 -11.15 -7.25 -13.37
C LEU A 6 -11.96 -7.87 -14.51
N ASP A 7 -11.30 -8.63 -15.37
CA ASP A 7 -11.87 -9.14 -16.62
C ASP A 7 -12.59 -10.48 -16.40
N TYR A 8 -12.20 -11.22 -15.36
CA TYR A 8 -12.73 -12.55 -15.01
C TYR A 8 -12.66 -13.59 -16.16
N ILE A 9 -11.66 -13.46 -17.03
CA ILE A 9 -11.43 -14.36 -18.17
C ILE A 9 -10.28 -15.32 -17.85
N LYS A 10 -10.49 -16.62 -18.10
CA LYS A 10 -9.46 -17.64 -17.90
C LYS A 10 -8.24 -17.38 -18.83
N PRO A 11 -7.01 -17.29 -18.29
CA PRO A 11 -5.82 -17.06 -19.11
C PRO A 11 -5.44 -18.32 -19.90
N THR A 12 -4.97 -18.11 -21.14
CA THR A 12 -4.44 -19.20 -21.99
C THR A 12 -2.98 -19.53 -21.65
N ASN A 13 -2.21 -18.53 -21.21
CA ASN A 13 -0.79 -18.66 -20.89
C ASN A 13 -0.52 -18.19 -19.46
N ILE A 14 0.05 -19.08 -18.65
CA ILE A 14 0.38 -18.82 -17.26
C ILE A 14 1.85 -19.17 -16.97
N SER A 15 2.41 -18.54 -15.94
CA SER A 15 3.74 -18.89 -15.42
C SER A 15 3.69 -20.27 -14.75
N GLU A 16 4.62 -21.16 -15.08
CA GLU A 16 4.73 -22.48 -14.44
C GLU A 16 5.11 -22.40 -12.95
N VAL A 17 5.86 -21.36 -12.56
CA VAL A 17 6.32 -21.18 -11.18
C VAL A 17 5.24 -20.56 -10.29
N SER A 18 4.53 -19.55 -10.80
CA SER A 18 3.62 -18.72 -9.99
C SER A 18 2.14 -18.90 -10.32
N GLY A 19 1.80 -19.60 -11.41
CA GLY A 19 0.42 -19.84 -11.83
C GLY A 19 -0.35 -18.61 -12.31
N ILE A 20 0.28 -17.44 -12.39
CA ILE A 20 -0.37 -16.19 -12.80
C ILE A 20 -0.27 -15.98 -14.32
N PRO A 21 -1.22 -15.24 -14.94
CA PRO A 21 -1.13 -14.88 -16.36
C PRO A 21 0.18 -14.17 -16.67
N ILE A 22 0.83 -14.49 -17.80
CA ILE A 22 2.11 -13.87 -18.17
C ILE A 22 2.01 -12.36 -18.43
N ASN A 23 0.86 -11.91 -18.93
CA ASN A 23 0.57 -10.53 -19.32
C ASN A 23 -0.10 -9.73 -18.20
N TRP A 24 0.13 -10.11 -16.94
CA TRP A 24 -0.60 -9.49 -15.86
C TRP A 24 -0.25 -8.02 -15.60
N ASN A 25 -1.27 -7.20 -15.34
CA ASN A 25 -1.09 -5.80 -15.01
C ASN A 25 -0.48 -5.63 -13.61
N ARG A 26 0.70 -4.99 -13.54
CA ARG A 26 1.45 -4.78 -12.30
C ARG A 26 1.08 -3.45 -11.67
N SER A 27 0.75 -3.46 -10.38
CA SER A 27 0.48 -2.23 -9.63
C SER A 27 1.75 -1.40 -9.44
N ALA A 28 1.68 -0.09 -9.73
CA ALA A 28 2.73 0.86 -9.38
C ALA A 28 2.93 0.98 -7.85
N TYR A 29 1.89 0.70 -7.07
CA TYR A 29 1.95 0.66 -5.60
C TYR A 29 2.77 -0.53 -5.08
N ASN A 30 2.98 -1.59 -5.88
CA ASN A 30 3.81 -2.73 -5.50
C ASN A 30 5.27 -2.60 -6.01
N LYS A 31 5.78 -1.37 -6.11
CA LYS A 31 7.17 -1.09 -6.46
C LYS A 31 7.68 0.02 -5.57
N ARG A 32 8.74 -0.24 -4.81
CA ARG A 32 9.34 0.73 -3.86
C ARG A 32 9.55 2.11 -4.50
N ASN A 33 10.12 2.16 -5.70
CA ASN A 33 10.46 3.42 -6.38
C ASN A 33 9.24 4.18 -6.93
N HIS A 34 8.07 3.53 -7.07
CA HIS A 34 6.87 4.14 -7.64
C HIS A 34 5.77 4.38 -6.61
N ALA A 35 5.74 3.63 -5.51
CA ALA A 35 4.67 3.67 -4.52
C ALA A 35 4.43 5.08 -3.97
N TYR A 36 5.51 5.80 -3.64
CA TYR A 36 5.43 7.18 -3.15
C TYR A 36 4.77 8.12 -4.17
N ILE A 37 5.23 8.08 -5.42
CA ILE A 37 4.72 8.95 -6.49
C ILE A 37 3.25 8.62 -6.79
N SER A 38 2.90 7.34 -6.92
CA SER A 38 1.53 6.91 -7.18
C SER A 38 0.58 7.30 -6.05
N PHE A 39 1.01 7.16 -4.80
CA PHE A 39 0.22 7.56 -3.64
C PHE A 39 0.03 9.09 -3.56
N SER A 40 1.10 9.87 -3.81
CA SER A 40 1.02 11.33 -3.85
C SER A 40 0.02 11.82 -4.89
N ASP A 41 -0.02 11.17 -6.06
CA ASP A 41 -0.92 11.52 -7.15
C ASP A 41 -2.39 11.32 -6.74
N ILE A 42 -2.73 10.14 -6.20
CA ILE A 42 -4.11 9.86 -5.79
C ILE A 42 -4.54 10.73 -4.60
N ALA A 43 -3.69 10.90 -3.58
CA ALA A 43 -4.05 11.67 -2.38
C ALA A 43 -4.33 13.15 -2.70
N SER A 44 -3.57 13.73 -3.63
CA SER A 44 -3.78 15.12 -4.07
C SER A 44 -5.04 15.27 -4.93
N LYS A 45 -5.28 14.36 -5.88
CA LYS A 45 -6.40 14.44 -6.83
C LYS A 45 -7.75 13.99 -6.27
N LEU A 46 -7.76 13.16 -5.22
CA LEU A 46 -9.01 12.63 -4.68
C LEU A 46 -9.90 13.77 -4.17
N LYS A 47 -11.13 13.86 -4.68
CA LYS A 47 -12.13 14.84 -4.26
C LYS A 47 -12.84 14.35 -3.00
N ALA A 48 -12.21 14.58 -1.84
CA ALA A 48 -12.75 14.24 -0.53
C ALA A 48 -12.31 15.30 0.49
N LYS A 49 -13.17 15.63 1.47
CA LYS A 49 -12.79 16.54 2.57
C LYS A 49 -11.89 15.84 3.59
N TYR A 50 -12.16 14.56 3.85
CA TYR A 50 -11.38 13.74 4.78
C TYR A 50 -10.81 12.52 4.08
N LEU A 51 -9.56 12.19 4.36
CA LEU A 51 -8.93 10.91 4.01
C LEU A 51 -8.64 10.14 5.29
N LEU A 52 -9.02 8.87 5.33
CA LEU A 52 -8.54 7.92 6.33
C LEU A 52 -7.67 6.89 5.61
N ILE A 53 -6.38 6.87 5.92
CA ILE A 53 -5.40 6.00 5.28
C ILE A 53 -4.85 5.03 6.31
N SER A 54 -4.94 3.74 6.02
CA SER A 54 -4.29 2.68 6.79
C SER A 54 -2.99 2.29 6.09
N PHE A 55 -1.86 2.36 6.78
CA PHE A 55 -0.58 1.93 6.23
C PHE A 55 0.30 1.22 7.26
N ASN A 56 0.81 0.05 6.87
CA ASN A 56 1.68 -0.75 7.72
C ASN A 56 3.09 -0.14 7.85
N SER A 57 3.71 -0.30 9.03
CA SER A 57 5.04 0.21 9.34
C SER A 57 6.17 -0.38 8.50
N GLU A 58 5.97 -1.54 7.89
CA GLU A 58 6.91 -2.19 6.97
C GLU A 58 6.60 -1.91 5.49
N GLY A 59 5.64 -1.03 5.21
CA GLY A 59 5.27 -0.62 3.86
C GLY A 59 6.38 0.15 3.14
N PHE A 60 6.18 0.45 1.85
CA PHE A 60 7.20 1.14 1.02
C PHE A 60 7.42 2.61 1.38
N ILE A 61 6.43 3.27 1.96
CA ILE A 61 6.49 4.67 2.38
C ILE A 61 6.65 4.67 3.90
N CYS A 62 7.76 5.20 4.41
CA CYS A 62 7.97 5.31 5.85
C CYS A 62 7.08 6.40 6.47
N LEU A 63 6.92 6.36 7.79
CA LEU A 63 6.07 7.27 8.56
C LEU A 63 6.36 8.75 8.22
N ASP A 64 7.62 9.17 8.30
CA ASP A 64 8.00 10.56 8.10
C ASP A 64 7.68 11.05 6.69
N SER A 65 8.04 10.25 5.66
CA SER A 65 7.71 10.58 4.27
C SER A 65 6.21 10.61 4.00
N MET A 66 5.43 9.74 4.64
CA MET A 66 3.96 9.75 4.54
C MET A 66 3.39 11.04 5.15
N ILE A 67 3.83 11.40 6.36
CA ILE A 67 3.40 12.62 7.05
C ILE A 67 3.75 13.86 6.22
N GLU A 68 4.99 13.95 5.73
CA GLU A 68 5.42 15.06 4.87
C GLU A 68 4.59 15.20 3.60
N LEU A 69 4.25 14.08 2.96
CA LEU A 69 3.40 14.06 1.77
C LEU A 69 1.98 14.53 2.10
N LEU A 70 1.37 14.01 3.17
CA LEU A 70 -0.02 14.32 3.52
C LEU A 70 -0.19 15.75 4.06
N LYS A 71 0.82 16.30 4.76
CA LYS A 71 0.81 17.70 5.23
C LYS A 71 0.75 18.72 4.09
N LYS A 72 1.15 18.34 2.87
CA LYS A 72 1.03 19.22 1.69
C LYS A 72 -0.42 19.42 1.23
N ILE A 73 -1.33 18.52 1.62
CA ILE A 73 -2.71 18.52 1.13
C ILE A 73 -3.75 18.77 2.23
N GLY A 74 -3.35 18.78 3.51
CA GLY A 74 -4.27 18.98 4.62
C GLY A 74 -3.64 18.88 6.00
N LYS A 75 -4.45 19.09 7.03
CA LYS A 75 -4.07 18.83 8.43
C LYS A 75 -4.02 17.31 8.64
N VAL A 76 -2.94 16.82 9.25
CA VAL A 76 -2.70 15.37 9.45
C VAL A 76 -2.67 15.04 10.92
N GLU A 77 -3.44 14.02 11.29
CA GLU A 77 -3.41 13.35 12.58
C GLU A 77 -3.05 11.88 12.37
N VAL A 78 -2.19 11.32 13.22
CA VAL A 78 -1.70 9.95 13.09
C VAL A 78 -2.02 9.18 14.36
N LEU A 79 -2.73 8.07 14.19
CA LEU A 79 -2.96 7.07 15.23
C LEU A 79 -2.07 5.87 14.95
N GLU A 80 -1.47 5.31 15.99
CA GLU A 80 -0.63 4.13 15.90
C GLU A 80 -1.29 2.97 16.64
N VAL A 81 -1.37 1.81 15.98
CA VAL A 81 -1.90 0.59 16.58
C VAL A 81 -0.90 -0.54 16.38
N LYS A 82 -0.56 -1.24 17.46
CA LYS A 82 0.35 -2.39 17.43
C LYS A 82 -0.40 -3.66 17.00
N TYR A 83 0.15 -4.39 16.04
CA TYR A 83 -0.39 -5.66 15.55
C TYR A 83 0.67 -6.76 15.50
N ASN A 84 0.22 -8.02 15.48
CA ASN A 84 1.09 -9.16 15.19
C ASN A 84 1.54 -9.11 13.72
N THR A 85 2.83 -9.35 13.48
CA THR A 85 3.35 -9.54 12.13
C THR A 85 2.72 -10.77 11.49
N PHE A 86 2.49 -10.72 10.16
CA PHE A 86 1.91 -11.83 9.42
C PHE A 86 2.75 -13.11 9.57
N ARG A 87 2.19 -14.11 10.26
CA ARG A 87 2.92 -15.32 10.68
C ARG A 87 3.18 -16.32 9.56
N GLY A 88 2.49 -16.19 8.42
CA GLY A 88 2.72 -17.02 7.24
C GLY A 88 3.93 -16.61 6.40
N SER A 89 4.72 -15.63 6.84
CA SER A 89 5.91 -15.17 6.11
C SER A 89 7.06 -16.16 6.25
N ARG A 90 7.67 -16.55 5.12
CA ARG A 90 8.88 -17.42 5.09
C ARG A 90 10.07 -16.82 5.86
N ASN A 91 10.09 -15.50 6.00
CA ASN A 91 11.19 -14.75 6.63
C ASN A 91 10.87 -14.33 8.08
N LEU A 92 9.84 -14.90 8.72
CA LEU A 92 9.38 -14.48 10.05
C LEU A 92 10.48 -14.56 11.12
N ARG A 93 11.40 -15.52 11.03
CA ARG A 93 12.50 -15.70 12.00
C ARG A 93 13.36 -14.45 12.21
N ASN A 94 13.52 -13.63 11.17
CA ASN A 94 14.37 -12.43 11.18
C ASN A 94 13.56 -11.14 11.21
N ARG A 95 12.26 -11.21 11.56
CA ARG A 95 11.38 -10.04 11.66
C ARG A 95 10.90 -9.89 13.10
N ASP A 96 10.62 -8.65 13.48
CA ASP A 96 9.90 -8.38 14.70
C ASP A 96 8.55 -9.10 14.69
N ILE A 97 8.16 -9.64 15.85
CA ILE A 97 6.86 -10.32 16.03
C ILE A 97 5.68 -9.34 16.04
N HIS A 98 5.98 -8.04 16.15
CA HIS A 98 5.00 -6.97 16.11
C HIS A 98 5.36 -5.93 15.07
N VAL A 99 4.34 -5.41 14.41
CA VAL A 99 4.39 -4.25 13.52
C VAL A 99 3.41 -3.21 14.02
N LYS A 100 3.47 -2.01 13.45
CA LYS A 100 2.51 -0.96 13.70
C LYS A 100 1.67 -0.74 12.45
N GLU A 101 0.39 -0.51 12.64
CA GLU A 101 -0.46 0.10 11.64
C GLU A 101 -0.57 1.58 11.98
N TYR A 102 -0.29 2.43 11.00
CA TYR A 102 -0.51 3.86 11.10
C TYR A 102 -1.84 4.20 10.41
N LEU A 103 -2.75 4.80 11.16
CA LEU A 103 -3.97 5.39 10.62
C LEU A 103 -3.75 6.90 10.50
N TYR A 104 -3.68 7.41 9.28
CA TYR A 104 -3.56 8.83 9.00
C TYR A 104 -4.96 9.39 8.71
N LEU A 105 -5.42 10.29 9.56
CA LEU A 105 -6.59 11.11 9.31
C LEU A 105 -6.12 12.44 8.71
N VAL A 106 -6.60 12.75 7.51
CA VAL A 106 -6.25 13.99 6.81
C VAL A 106 -7.50 14.79 6.55
N GLU A 107 -7.56 16.00 7.10
CA GLU A 107 -8.55 17.00 6.70
C GLU A 107 -7.95 17.87 5.59
N LYS A 108 -8.40 17.67 4.35
CA LYS A 108 -7.90 18.41 3.19
C LYS A 108 -8.27 19.90 3.28
N TYR A 109 -7.34 20.77 2.86
CA TYR A 109 -7.57 22.21 2.74
C TYR A 109 -8.71 22.51 1.77
#